data_AF-A0A843SYV9-F1
#
_entry.id   AF-A0A843SYV9-F1
#
_cell.length_a   1.000
_cell.length_b   1.000
_cell.length_c   1.000
_cell.angle_alpha   90.00
_cell.angle_beta   90.00
_cell.angle_gamma   90.00
#
_symmetry.space_group_name_H-M   'P 1'
#
loop_
_entity.id
_entity.type
_entity.pdbx_description
1 polymer ?
#
loop_
_entity_poly.entity_id
_entity_poly.type
_entity_poly.pdbx_seq_one_letter_code
_entity_poly.pdbx_strand_id
1 'polypeptide(L)'
;MCPTCGWPAASCSCSAGSDADEVVPPRIVAKLRIEKKGRGGKVVTVVDGLPRNSRFLGELSQELKRSCGTGGAVVEGAVELQGDLRDRARALLAKRGYTVKG
;
A
#
# COMPACT_ATOMS: atom_id res chain seq x y z
N MET A 1 -4.95 24.05 -11.49
CA MET A 1 -4.30 22.72 -11.58
C MET A 1 -3.46 22.52 -10.33
N CYS A 2 -3.35 21.30 -9.81
CA CYS A 2 -2.59 20.99 -8.60
C CYS A 2 -1.08 21.03 -8.90
N PRO A 3 -0.26 21.73 -8.12
CA PRO A 3 1.18 21.83 -8.36
C PRO A 3 1.94 20.53 -8.05
N THR A 4 1.35 19.61 -7.29
CA THR A 4 1.98 18.32 -6.92
C THR A 4 1.70 17.22 -7.93
N CYS A 5 0.48 17.16 -8.46
CA CYS A 5 0.01 16.02 -9.26
C CYS A 5 -0.60 16.43 -10.62
N GLY A 6 -0.69 17.72 -10.95
CA GLY A 6 -1.12 18.24 -12.25
C GLY A 6 -2.63 18.22 -12.53
N TRP A 7 -3.43 17.54 -11.68
CA TRP A 7 -4.87 17.40 -11.87
C TRP A 7 -5.65 18.71 -11.58
N PRO A 8 -6.85 18.92 -12.16
CA PRO A 8 -7.71 20.05 -11.82
C PRO A 8 -7.96 20.11 -10.31
N ALA A 9 -7.88 21.31 -9.72
CA ALA A 9 -7.96 21.48 -8.25
C ALA A 9 -9.28 20.94 -7.68
N ALA A 10 -10.37 21.05 -8.45
CA ALA A 10 -11.70 20.55 -8.07
C ALA A 10 -11.83 19.02 -8.03
N SER A 11 -10.87 18.28 -8.62
CA SER A 11 -10.87 16.80 -8.66
C SER A 11 -9.55 16.25 -8.12
N CYS A 12 -8.80 17.08 -7.41
CA CYS A 12 -7.50 16.75 -6.89
C CYS A 12 -7.65 16.06 -5.53
N SER A 13 -7.24 14.79 -5.44
CA SER A 13 -7.20 14.05 -4.18
C SER A 13 -5.95 14.35 -3.34
N CYS A 14 -5.04 15.21 -3.83
CA CYS A 14 -3.73 15.45 -3.20
C CYS A 14 -3.83 16.20 -1.85
N SER A 15 -5.01 16.72 -1.46
CA SER A 15 -5.25 17.39 -0.17
C SER A 15 -6.60 17.07 0.49
N ALA A 16 -7.33 16.06 0.01
CA ALA A 16 -8.55 15.60 0.66
C ALA A 16 -8.17 14.68 1.84
N GLY A 17 -7.92 15.28 3.00
CA GLY A 17 -7.87 14.54 4.26
C GLY A 17 -9.21 13.82 4.46
N SER A 18 -9.20 12.50 4.28
CA SER A 18 -10.29 11.62 4.68
C SER A 18 -10.01 11.15 6.12
N ASP A 19 -11.01 10.63 6.82
CA ASP A 19 -11.01 10.07 8.19
C ASP A 19 -9.92 9.01 8.52
N ALA A 20 -8.91 8.86 7.66
CA ALA A 20 -7.77 7.96 7.72
C ALA A 20 -6.45 8.73 7.93
N ASP A 21 -6.34 9.42 9.06
CA ASP A 21 -5.09 9.97 9.58
C ASP A 21 -4.77 9.40 10.96
N GLU A 22 -4.71 8.06 11.04
CA GLU A 22 -4.15 7.42 12.22
C GLU A 22 -2.69 7.83 12.42
N VAL A 23 -2.29 8.02 13.68
CA VAL A 23 -0.89 8.21 14.05
C VAL A 23 -0.12 6.94 13.71
N VAL A 24 0.93 7.07 12.91
CA VAL A 24 1.80 5.95 12.56
C VAL A 24 2.52 5.47 13.82
N PRO A 25 2.27 4.22 14.28
CA PRO A 25 2.91 3.74 15.50
C PRO A 25 4.40 3.50 15.28
N PRO A 26 5.22 3.56 16.35
CA PRO A 26 6.67 3.32 16.26
C PRO A 26 7.02 1.88 15.85
N ARG A 27 6.10 0.93 16.04
CA ARG A 27 6.23 -0.45 15.57
C ARG A 27 5.07 -0.80 14.64
N ILE A 28 5.41 -1.20 13.42
CA ILE A 28 4.45 -1.59 12.40
C ILE A 28 4.51 -3.10 12.22
N VAL A 29 3.35 -3.75 12.19
CA VAL A 29 3.21 -5.19 11.96
C VAL A 29 2.42 -5.43 10.68
N ALA A 30 3.13 -5.64 9.58
CA ALA A 30 2.52 -5.95 8.28
C ALA A 30 2.12 -7.42 8.20
N LYS A 31 0.89 -7.69 7.74
CA LYS A 31 0.39 -9.04 7.46
C LYS A 31 0.39 -9.26 5.96
N LEU A 32 1.15 -10.24 5.49
CA LEU A 32 1.17 -10.65 4.08
C LEU A 32 0.21 -11.81 3.85
N ARG A 33 -0.58 -11.70 2.79
CA ARG A 33 -1.45 -12.79 2.33
C ARG A 33 -1.59 -12.75 0.81
N ILE A 34 -2.03 -13.86 0.24
CA ILE A 34 -2.41 -13.95 -1.17
C ILE A 34 -3.91 -13.95 -1.30
N GLU A 35 -4.44 -13.20 -2.26
CA GLU A 35 -5.79 -13.37 -2.76
C GLU A 35 -5.80 -13.83 -4.22
N LYS A 36 -6.72 -14.74 -4.52
CA LYS A 36 -7.02 -15.22 -5.88
C LYS A 36 -8.51 -15.11 -6.24
N LYS A 37 -9.39 -15.09 -5.22
CA LYS A 37 -10.84 -15.12 -5.39
C LYS A 37 -11.34 -13.81 -5.99
N GLY A 38 -12.21 -13.88 -6.99
CA GLY A 38 -12.84 -12.70 -7.60
C GLY A 38 -11.92 -11.86 -8.50
N ARG A 39 -10.69 -12.31 -8.77
CA ARG A 39 -9.69 -11.56 -9.58
C ARG A 39 -9.45 -12.18 -10.96
N GLY A 40 -10.41 -12.95 -11.49
CA GLY A 40 -10.33 -13.54 -12.84
C GLY A 40 -9.13 -14.47 -13.04
N GLY A 41 -8.76 -15.23 -12.00
CA GLY A 41 -7.59 -16.12 -12.02
C GLY A 41 -6.25 -15.43 -11.72
N LYS A 42 -6.22 -14.09 -11.60
CA LYS A 42 -5.02 -13.36 -11.23
C LYS A 42 -4.73 -13.46 -9.74
N VAL A 43 -3.46 -13.62 -9.41
CA VAL A 43 -2.96 -13.63 -8.03
C VAL A 43 -2.63 -12.20 -7.62
N VAL A 44 -3.00 -11.81 -6.41
CA VAL A 44 -2.55 -10.55 -5.80
C VAL A 44 -1.96 -10.81 -4.43
N THR A 45 -0.91 -10.06 -4.10
CA THR A 45 -0.32 -10.03 -2.76
C THR A 45 -0.92 -8.84 -2.02
N VAL A 46 -1.49 -9.10 -0.84
CA VAL A 46 -2.10 -8.10 0.02
C VAL A 46 -1.20 -7.88 1.23
N VAL A 47 -0.87 -6.62 1.49
CA VAL A 47 -0.15 -6.14 2.68
C VAL A 47 -1.14 -5.39 3.57
N ASP A 48 -1.51 -6.01 4.69
CA ASP A 48 -2.51 -5.51 5.63
C ASP A 48 -1.89 -5.28 7.03
N GLY A 49 -2.69 -4.88 8.02
CA GLY A 49 -2.21 -4.57 9.38
C GLY A 49 -1.43 -3.26 9.47
N LEU A 50 -1.63 -2.39 8.49
CA LEU A 50 -0.97 -1.09 8.38
C LEU A 50 -1.83 0.00 9.03
N PRO A 51 -1.24 1.07 9.57
CA PRO A 51 -2.00 2.21 10.06
C PRO A 51 -2.85 2.79 8.93
N ARG A 52 -4.09 3.15 9.24
CA ARG A 52 -5.01 3.82 8.30
C ARG A 52 -4.61 5.28 8.19
N ASN A 53 -3.46 5.50 7.57
CA ASN A 53 -2.90 6.81 7.29
C ASN A 53 -2.68 6.93 5.79
N SER A 54 -3.41 7.83 5.15
CA SER A 54 -3.45 7.95 3.68
C SER A 54 -2.08 8.27 3.09
N ARG A 55 -1.30 9.13 3.76
CA ARG A 55 0.05 9.49 3.34
C ARG A 55 0.99 8.29 3.46
N PHE A 56 1.00 7.64 4.62
CA PHE A 56 1.81 6.45 4.88
C PHE A 56 1.52 5.33 3.87
N LEU A 57 0.23 5.01 3.66
CA LEU A 57 -0.19 3.95 2.74
C LEU A 57 0.15 4.30 1.29
N GLY A 58 0.00 5.57 0.91
CA GLY A 58 0.38 6.06 -0.41
C GLY A 58 1.87 5.93 -0.68
N GLU A 59 2.71 6.38 0.27
CA GLU A 59 4.18 6.28 0.18
C GLU A 59 4.64 4.81 0.11
N LEU A 60 4.11 3.95 1.00
CA LEU A 60 4.43 2.53 1.02
C LEU A 60 3.97 1.81 -0.26
N SER A 61 2.78 2.13 -0.76
CA SER A 61 2.26 1.56 -2.02
C SER A 61 3.16 1.89 -3.21
N GLN A 62 3.58 3.15 -3.34
CA GLN A 62 4.47 3.55 -4.43
C GLN A 62 5.81 2.84 -4.35
N GLU A 63 6.37 2.70 -3.16
CA GLU A 63 7.64 2.01 -2.98
C GLU A 63 7.55 0.52 -3.31
N LEU A 64 6.54 -0.17 -2.79
CA LEU A 64 6.32 -1.58 -3.08
C LEU A 64 6.16 -1.81 -4.60
N LYS A 65 5.42 -0.94 -5.29
CA LYS A 65 5.30 -0.98 -6.75
C LYS A 65 6.63 -0.80 -7.45
N ARG A 66 7.43 0.21 -7.07
CA ARG A 66 8.76 0.46 -7.65
C ARG A 66 9.70 -0.71 -7.43
N SER A 67 9.75 -1.24 -6.21
CA SER A 67 10.66 -2.34 -5.87
C SER A 67 10.24 -3.68 -6.48
N CYS A 68 8.94 -3.92 -6.63
CA CYS A 68 8.44 -5.20 -7.16
C CYS A 68 8.23 -5.15 -8.68
N GLY A 69 8.28 -3.97 -9.31
CA GLY A 69 8.07 -3.78 -10.75
C GLY A 69 6.65 -4.13 -11.19
N THR A 70 5.65 -3.87 -10.33
CA THR A 70 4.27 -4.29 -10.55
C THR A 70 3.28 -3.14 -10.34
N GLY A 71 2.06 -3.33 -10.86
CA GLY A 71 0.91 -2.51 -10.52
C GLY A 71 0.38 -2.81 -9.12
N GLY A 72 -0.35 -1.86 -8.54
CA GLY A 72 -0.92 -1.99 -7.21
C GLY A 72 -1.69 -0.75 -6.75
N ALA A 73 -2.51 -0.92 -5.73
CA ALA A 73 -3.38 0.12 -5.19
C ALA A 73 -3.50 0.01 -3.67
N VAL A 74 -3.88 1.11 -3.03
CA VAL A 74 -4.33 1.08 -1.63
C VAL A 74 -5.83 0.79 -1.65
N VAL A 75 -6.26 -0.27 -0.98
CA VAL A 75 -7.65 -0.73 -0.92
C VAL A 75 -7.98 -1.03 0.54
N GLU A 76 -9.00 -0.35 1.08
CA GLU A 76 -9.53 -0.60 2.44
C GLU A 76 -8.48 -0.55 3.57
N GLY A 77 -7.44 0.27 3.42
CA GLY A 77 -6.36 0.37 4.42
C GLY A 77 -5.22 -0.65 4.24
N ALA A 78 -5.29 -1.49 3.19
CA ALA A 78 -4.24 -2.41 2.80
C ALA A 78 -3.60 -1.99 1.46
N VAL A 79 -2.40 -2.50 1.18
CA VAL A 79 -1.74 -2.34 -0.12
C VAL A 79 -1.86 -3.65 -0.91
N GLU A 80 -2.45 -3.59 -2.09
CA GLU A 80 -2.54 -4.72 -3.02
C GLU A 80 -1.50 -4.60 -4.14
N LEU A 81 -0.81 -5.70 -4.44
CA LEU A 81 0.19 -5.82 -5.50
C LEU A 81 -0.20 -6.95 -6.45
N GLN A 82 -0.05 -6.75 -7.76
CA GLN A 82 -0.33 -7.80 -8.73
C GLN A 82 0.80 -8.85 -8.74
N GLY A 83 0.43 -10.14 -8.63
CA GLY A 83 1.33 -11.29 -8.58
C GLY A 83 1.51 -11.89 -7.19
N ASP A 84 2.18 -13.04 -7.13
CA ASP A 84 2.75 -13.56 -5.87
C ASP A 84 4.12 -12.91 -5.67
N LEU A 85 4.15 -11.91 -4.79
CA LEU A 85 5.32 -11.07 -4.50
C LEU A 85 5.66 -11.11 -3.01
N ARG A 86 5.19 -12.13 -2.29
CA ARG A 86 5.37 -12.23 -0.83
C ARG A 86 6.82 -12.12 -0.41
N ASP A 87 7.73 -12.81 -1.10
CA ASP A 87 9.15 -12.79 -0.73
C ASP A 87 9.79 -11.40 -0.93
N ARG A 88 9.49 -10.75 -2.05
CA ARG A 88 9.98 -9.40 -2.36
C ARG A 88 9.39 -8.36 -1.40
N ALA A 89 8.08 -8.42 -1.18
CA ALA A 89 7.38 -7.53 -0.25
C ALA A 89 7.90 -7.74 1.18
N ARG A 90 8.06 -8.98 1.63
CA ARG A 90 8.62 -9.31 2.95
C ARG A 90 10.02 -8.75 3.11
N ALA A 91 10.89 -8.94 2.12
CA ALA A 91 12.26 -8.42 2.17
C ALA A 91 12.30 -6.89 2.27
N LEU A 92 11.44 -6.18 1.53
CA LEU A 92 11.37 -4.73 1.57
C LEU A 92 10.80 -4.22 2.91
N LEU A 93 9.71 -4.81 3.39
CA LEU A 93 9.09 -4.43 4.66
C LEU A 93 10.04 -4.69 5.84
N ALA A 94 10.77 -5.81 5.81
CA ALA A 94 11.79 -6.11 6.81
C ALA A 94 12.97 -5.11 6.78
N LYS A 95 13.42 -4.68 5.60
CA LYS A 95 14.44 -3.63 5.44
C LYS A 95 14.01 -2.29 6.05
N ARG A 96 12.71 -2.00 6.09
CA ARG A 96 12.15 -0.82 6.77
C ARG A 96 12.02 -0.96 8.28
N GLY A 97 12.36 -2.14 8.83
CA GLY A 97 12.20 -2.43 10.25
C GLY A 97 10.77 -2.83 10.63
N TYR A 98 9.91 -3.17 9.67
CA TYR A 98 8.56 -3.63 9.98
C TYR A 98 8.60 -5.11 10.37
N THR A 99 7.75 -5.49 11.33
CA THR A 99 7.51 -6.90 11.61
C THR A 99 6.57 -7.46 10.56
N VAL A 100 6.97 -8.52 9.87
CA VAL A 100 6.15 -9.14 8.83
C VAL A 100 5.61 -10.47 9.33
N LYS A 101 4.30 -10.69 9.21
CA LYS A 101 3.60 -11.93 9.55
C LYS A 101 2.88 -12.49 8.32
N GLY A 102 2.75 -13.82 8.23
CA GLY A 102 2.06 -14.49 7.12
C GLY A 102 2.96 -14.86 5.96
#